data_AF-A0A948QW34-F1
#
_entry.id   AF-A0A948QW34-F1
#
_cell.length_a   1.000
_cell.length_b   1.000
_cell.length_c   1.000
_cell.angle_alpha   90.00
_cell.angle_beta   90.00
_cell.angle_gamma   90.00
#
_symmetry.space_group_name_H-M   'P 1'
#
loop_
_entity.id
_entity.type
_entity.pdbx_description
1 polymer ?
#
loop_
_entity_poly.entity_id
_entity_poly.type
_entity_poly.pdbx_seq_one_letter_code
_entity_poly.pdbx_strand_id
1 'polypeptide(L)'
;MTTKNLQIAKTNKDKLVSWRHPGGKLLRLGPKSLTDSELIAILIGSGIKGKPAFKIADELIIKFQSFKGLANQPVEKLKTIKGLKSVKVARIAAAFEIARRIVNQVIKESND
;
A
#
# COMPACT_ATOMS: atom_id res chain seq x y z
N MET A 1 -14.62 -18.31 42.48
CA MET A 1 -15.40 -17.64 41.40
C MET A 1 -14.41 -16.87 40.54
N THR A 2 -13.93 -17.52 39.48
CA THR A 2 -12.72 -17.11 38.76
C THR A 2 -13.10 -16.43 37.45
N THR A 3 -12.92 -15.12 37.38
CA THR A 3 -13.19 -14.29 36.21
C THR A 3 -12.09 -14.50 35.16
N LYS A 4 -12.25 -15.52 34.30
CA LYS A 4 -11.32 -15.83 33.21
C LYS A 4 -12.07 -16.22 31.94
N ASN A 5 -12.91 -15.33 31.39
CA ASN A 5 -13.58 -15.61 30.12
C ASN A 5 -13.98 -14.39 29.26
N LEU A 6 -13.32 -13.24 29.43
CA LEU A 6 -13.62 -12.03 28.63
C LEU A 6 -12.51 -11.55 27.69
N GLN A 7 -11.33 -12.18 27.70
CA GLN A 7 -10.22 -11.77 26.82
C GLN A 7 -10.09 -12.61 25.53
N ILE A 8 -10.71 -13.78 25.46
CA ILE A 8 -10.53 -14.72 24.34
C ILE A 8 -11.48 -14.42 23.15
N ALA A 9 -12.50 -13.58 23.36
CA ALA A 9 -13.51 -13.27 22.34
C ALA A 9 -13.16 -12.09 21.41
N LYS A 10 -12.07 -11.34 21.67
CA LYS A 10 -11.71 -10.15 20.86
C LYS A 10 -10.85 -10.47 19.63
N THR A 11 -10.35 -11.69 19.46
CA THR A 11 -9.30 -12.00 18.48
C THR A 11 -9.79 -12.62 17.16
N ASN A 12 -11.10 -12.85 16.98
CA ASN A 12 -11.60 -13.60 15.81
C ASN A 12 -12.63 -12.87 14.93
N LYS A 13 -13.14 -11.69 15.32
CA LYS A 13 -14.06 -10.90 14.49
C LYS A 13 -13.36 -10.09 13.39
N ASP A 14 -12.13 -9.64 13.62
CA ASP A 14 -11.39 -8.84 12.62
C ASP A 14 -10.86 -9.68 11.44
N LYS A 15 -10.75 -11.02 11.59
CA LYS A 15 -10.31 -11.94 10.51
C LYS A 15 -11.32 -12.13 9.38
N LEU A 16 -12.58 -11.71 9.57
CA LEU A 16 -13.65 -11.87 8.58
C LEU A 16 -14.14 -10.52 8.01
N VAL A 17 -13.55 -9.40 8.42
CA VAL A 17 -13.86 -8.09 7.85
C VAL A 17 -13.05 -7.93 6.56
N SER A 18 -13.70 -8.12 5.41
CA SER A 18 -13.16 -7.66 4.13
C SER A 18 -13.01 -6.14 4.19
N TRP A 19 -11.78 -5.68 4.39
CA TRP A 19 -11.45 -4.27 4.41
C TRP A 19 -11.62 -3.68 3.01
N ARG A 20 -12.80 -3.10 2.76
CA ARG A 20 -13.11 -2.49 1.46
C ARG A 20 -12.41 -1.14 1.23
N HIS A 21 -11.93 -0.51 2.30
CA HIS A 21 -11.25 0.79 2.25
C HIS A 21 -9.84 0.71 2.86
N PRO A 22 -8.78 0.58 2.04
CA PRO A 22 -7.40 0.48 2.52
C PRO A 22 -6.98 1.60 3.48
N GLY A 23 -7.41 2.85 3.22
CA GLY A 23 -7.11 3.97 4.11
C GLY A 23 -7.77 3.82 5.49
N GLY A 24 -8.95 3.20 5.58
CA GLY A 24 -9.62 2.97 6.87
C GLY A 24 -8.93 1.85 7.65
N LYS A 25 -8.48 0.81 6.93
CA LYS A 25 -7.64 -0.26 7.48
C LYS A 25 -6.34 0.30 8.04
N LEU A 26 -5.66 1.18 7.30
CA LEU A 26 -4.44 1.85 7.74
C LEU A 26 -4.66 2.62 9.05
N LEU A 27 -5.72 3.42 9.14
CA LEU A 27 -6.00 4.22 10.33
C LEU A 27 -6.42 3.38 11.55
N ARG A 28 -7.13 2.27 11.36
CA ARG A 28 -7.61 1.42 12.47
C ARG A 28 -6.61 0.37 12.92
N LEU A 29 -5.90 -0.26 11.99
CA LEU A 29 -5.04 -1.43 12.25
C LEU A 29 -3.55 -1.17 12.03
N GLY A 30 -3.20 0.01 11.49
CA GLY A 30 -1.83 0.41 11.24
C GLY A 30 -1.23 -0.19 9.95
N PRO A 31 -0.06 0.31 9.53
CA PRO A 31 0.55 0.01 8.23
C PRO A 31 0.93 -1.46 8.06
N LYS A 32 1.33 -2.15 9.14
CA LYS A 32 1.73 -3.57 9.10
C LYS A 32 0.60 -4.52 8.72
N SER A 33 -0.65 -4.08 8.80
CA SER A 33 -1.81 -4.88 8.40
C SER A 33 -2.08 -4.87 6.89
N LEU A 34 -1.45 -3.95 6.14
CA LEU A 34 -1.71 -3.73 4.72
C LEU A 34 -0.85 -4.65 3.85
N THR A 35 -1.45 -5.08 2.74
CA THR A 35 -0.74 -5.67 1.60
C THR A 35 -0.08 -4.59 0.76
N ASP A 36 0.88 -4.98 -0.09
CA ASP A 36 1.55 -4.08 -1.02
C ASP A 36 0.55 -3.35 -1.94
N SER A 37 -0.43 -4.09 -2.47
CA SER A 37 -1.53 -3.52 -3.27
C SER A 37 -2.37 -2.52 -2.49
N GLU A 38 -2.65 -2.76 -1.21
CA GLU A 38 -3.40 -1.81 -0.38
C GLU A 38 -2.62 -0.52 -0.15
N LEU A 39 -1.30 -0.59 0.06
CA LEU A 39 -0.44 0.60 0.17
C LEU A 39 -0.48 1.43 -1.11
N ILE A 40 -0.35 0.81 -2.28
CA ILE A 40 -0.45 1.49 -3.57
C ILE A 40 -1.86 2.04 -3.82
N ALA A 41 -2.90 1.30 -3.43
CA ALA A 41 -4.29 1.73 -3.56
C ALA A 41 -4.55 3.04 -2.81
N ILE A 42 -3.93 3.23 -1.64
CA ILE A 42 -3.98 4.49 -0.89
C ILE A 42 -3.33 5.62 -1.67
N LEU A 43 -2.13 5.42 -2.22
CA LEU A 43 -1.41 6.45 -2.98
C LEU A 43 -2.19 6.92 -4.21
N ILE A 44 -2.81 6.00 -4.95
CA ILE A 44 -3.59 6.36 -6.14
C ILE A 44 -4.98 6.90 -5.79
N GLY A 45 -5.45 6.70 -4.55
CA GLY A 45 -6.72 7.18 -4.02
C GLY A 45 -7.92 6.46 -4.63
N SER A 46 -8.51 7.03 -5.68
CA SER A 46 -9.72 6.49 -6.30
C SER A 46 -9.43 5.54 -7.46
N GLY A 47 -10.39 4.68 -7.78
CA GLY A 47 -10.36 3.82 -8.96
C GLY A 47 -10.66 4.59 -10.26
N ILE A 48 -11.20 3.86 -11.23
CA ILE A 48 -11.86 4.38 -12.42
C ILE A 48 -13.23 3.69 -12.57
N LYS A 49 -14.07 4.16 -13.50
CA LYS A 49 -15.36 3.51 -13.79
C LYS A 49 -15.13 2.02 -14.10
N GLY A 50 -15.81 1.15 -13.34
CA GLY A 50 -15.72 -0.31 -13.50
C GLY A 50 -14.46 -0.98 -12.94
N LYS A 51 -13.55 -0.23 -12.30
CA LYS A 51 -12.32 -0.80 -11.72
C LYS A 51 -11.86 -0.05 -10.47
N PRO A 52 -12.01 -0.62 -9.26
CA PRO A 52 -11.64 0.03 -8.02
C PRO A 52 -10.11 0.19 -7.88
N ALA A 53 -9.67 1.11 -7.03
CA ALA A 53 -8.26 1.43 -6.82
C ALA A 53 -7.42 0.18 -6.49
N PHE A 54 -7.91 -0.69 -5.60
CA PHE A 54 -7.23 -1.93 -5.23
C PHE A 54 -6.95 -2.83 -6.45
N LYS A 55 -7.86 -2.91 -7.44
CA LYS A 55 -7.62 -3.69 -8.66
C LYS A 55 -6.58 -3.07 -9.59
N ILE A 56 -6.48 -1.74 -9.62
CA ILE A 56 -5.40 -1.05 -10.35
C ILE A 56 -4.05 -1.31 -9.65
N ALA A 57 -4.04 -1.30 -8.31
CA ALA A 57 -2.86 -1.58 -7.53
C ALA A 57 -2.40 -3.04 -7.64
N ASP A 58 -3.32 -4.00 -7.62
CA ASP A 58 -3.01 -5.42 -7.88
C ASP A 58 -2.33 -5.61 -9.23
N GLU A 59 -2.85 -4.98 -10.29
CA GLU A 59 -2.22 -5.07 -11.62
C GLU A 59 -0.81 -4.49 -11.64
N LEU A 60 -0.53 -3.42 -10.88
CA LEU A 60 0.81 -2.88 -10.72
C LEU A 60 1.74 -3.91 -10.07
N ILE A 61 1.34 -4.48 -8.94
CA ILE A 61 2.15 -5.45 -8.20
C ILE A 61 2.37 -6.71 -9.03
N ILE A 62 1.34 -7.22 -9.71
CA ILE A 62 1.48 -8.40 -10.59
C ILE A 62 2.42 -8.09 -11.76
N LYS A 63 2.25 -6.94 -12.43
CA LYS A 63 3.06 -6.58 -13.61
C LYS A 63 4.53 -6.36 -13.28
N PHE A 64 4.83 -5.82 -12.10
CA PHE A 64 6.18 -5.43 -11.70
C PHE A 64 6.79 -6.30 -10.59
N GLN A 65 6.05 -7.33 -10.15
CA GLN A 65 6.39 -8.41 -9.21
C GLN A 65 6.75 -7.99 -7.77
N SER A 66 7.23 -6.76 -7.55
CA SER A 66 7.63 -6.25 -6.23
C SER A 66 7.68 -4.73 -6.21
N PHE A 67 7.76 -4.13 -5.01
CA PHE A 67 8.06 -2.70 -4.88
C PHE A 67 9.39 -2.30 -5.52
N LYS A 68 10.43 -3.14 -5.39
CA LYS A 68 11.72 -2.91 -6.05
C LYS A 68 11.57 -2.89 -7.57
N GLY A 69 10.84 -3.86 -8.12
CA GLY A 69 10.57 -3.95 -9.55
C GLY A 69 9.78 -2.75 -10.06
N LEU A 70 8.80 -2.28 -9.30
CA LEU A 70 7.98 -1.11 -9.61
C LEU A 70 8.76 0.22 -9.50
N ALA A 71 9.53 0.40 -8.43
CA ALA A 71 10.29 1.64 -8.16
C ALA A 71 11.40 1.92 -9.19
N ASN A 72 11.82 0.90 -9.93
CA ASN A 72 12.84 1.00 -10.99
C ASN A 72 12.25 1.24 -12.39
N GLN A 73 10.94 1.44 -12.52
CA GLN A 73 10.32 1.68 -13.82
C GLN A 73 10.20 3.17 -14.15
N PRO A 74 10.34 3.55 -15.43
CA PRO A 74 10.03 4.90 -15.87
C PRO A 74 8.53 5.19 -15.70
N VAL A 75 8.21 6.45 -15.37
CA VAL A 75 6.85 6.96 -15.14
C VAL A 75 5.92 6.68 -16.33
N GLU A 76 6.47 6.72 -17.54
CA GLU A 76 5.80 6.47 -18.82
C GLU A 76 5.27 5.04 -18.88
N LYS A 77 6.01 4.09 -18.32
CA LYS A 77 5.60 2.67 -18.28
C LYS A 77 4.44 2.47 -17.32
N LEU A 78 4.38 3.21 -16.21
CA LEU A 78 3.23 3.19 -15.29
C LEU A 78 1.98 3.78 -15.96
N LYS A 79 2.14 4.83 -16.77
CA LYS A 79 1.03 5.45 -17.52
C LYS A 79 0.36 4.50 -18.53
N THR A 80 1.00 3.37 -18.90
CA THR A 80 0.39 2.33 -19.75
C THR A 80 -0.76 1.58 -19.07
N ILE A 81 -0.83 1.60 -17.74
CA ILE A 81 -1.90 0.92 -17.00
C ILE A 81 -3.14 1.80 -16.98
N LYS A 82 -4.27 1.24 -17.43
CA LYS A 82 -5.56 1.94 -17.45
C LYS A 82 -5.94 2.38 -16.03
N GLY A 83 -6.08 3.69 -15.88
CA GLY A 83 -6.41 4.34 -14.60
C GLY A 83 -5.24 4.97 -13.87
N LEU A 84 -4.01 4.88 -14.40
CA LEU A 84 -2.83 5.60 -13.91
C LEU A 84 -2.46 6.75 -14.85
N LYS A 85 -2.99 7.94 -14.54
CA LYS A 85 -2.61 9.20 -15.21
C LYS A 85 -1.61 9.98 -14.36
N SER A 86 -1.14 11.12 -14.88
CA SER A 86 -0.05 11.91 -14.32
C SER A 86 -0.13 12.12 -12.80
N VAL A 87 -1.30 12.49 -12.27
CA VAL A 87 -1.47 12.71 -10.82
C VAL A 87 -1.20 11.45 -10.00
N LYS A 88 -1.77 10.31 -10.39
CA LYS A 88 -1.61 9.05 -9.65
C LYS A 88 -0.19 8.51 -9.75
N VAL A 89 0.43 8.64 -10.93
CA VAL A 89 1.81 8.21 -11.14
C VAL A 89 2.79 9.11 -10.37
N ALA A 90 2.56 10.43 -10.35
CA ALA A 90 3.37 11.36 -9.57
C ALA A 90 3.36 11.03 -8.06
N ARG A 91 2.20 10.65 -7.50
CA ARG A 91 2.10 10.22 -6.10
C ARG A 91 2.93 8.97 -5.81
N ILE A 92 2.88 7.97 -6.69
CA ILE A 92 3.69 6.75 -6.56
C ILE A 92 5.19 7.10 -6.64
N ALA A 93 5.59 7.89 -7.64
CA ALA A 93 6.98 8.28 -7.83
C ALA A 93 7.52 9.06 -6.62
N ALA A 94 6.74 10.01 -6.11
CA ALA A 94 7.10 10.78 -4.92
C ALA A 94 7.27 9.88 -3.68
N ALA A 95 6.37 8.91 -3.48
CA ALA A 95 6.48 7.97 -2.35
C ALA A 95 7.78 7.15 -2.40
N PHE A 96 8.17 6.65 -3.58
CA PHE A 96 9.43 5.92 -3.72
C PHE A 96 10.67 6.80 -3.56
N GLU A 97 10.63 8.03 -4.06
CA GLU A 97 11.73 8.98 -3.87
C GLU A 97 11.93 9.32 -2.39
N ILE A 98 10.84 9.54 -1.64
CA ILE A 98 10.89 9.73 -0.18
C ILE A 98 11.54 8.52 0.49
N ALA A 99 11.08 7.29 0.16
CA ALA A 99 11.66 6.07 0.71
C ALA A 99 13.16 5.95 0.41
N ARG A 100 13.59 6.29 -0.81
CA ARG A 100 15.00 6.28 -1.22
C ARG A 100 15.84 7.27 -0.42
N ARG A 101 15.35 8.49 -0.21
CA ARG A 101 16.04 9.50 0.61
C ARG A 101 16.21 9.07 2.06
N ILE A 102 15.16 8.50 2.66
CA ILE A 102 15.23 7.97 4.03
C ILE A 102 16.27 6.86 4.14
N VAL A 103 16.25 5.89 3.21
CA VAL A 103 17.23 4.79 3.21
C VAL A 103 18.66 5.34 3.06
N ASN A 104 18.89 6.30 2.17
CA ASN A 104 20.20 6.90 1.99
C ASN A 104 20.69 7.66 3.24
N GLN A 105 19.79 8.33 3.96
CA GLN A 105 20.11 8.98 5.23
C GLN A 105 20.53 7.97 6.29
N VAL A 106 19.73 6.90 6.48
CA VAL A 106 20.03 5.83 7.45
C VAL A 106 21.37 5.14 7.14
N ILE A 107 21.64 4.89 5.86
CA ILE A 107 22.93 4.29 5.43
C ILE A 107 24.09 5.24 5.72
N LYS A 108 23.93 6.55 5.49
CA LYS A 108 24.98 7.52 5.77
C LYS A 108 25.28 7.60 7.28
N GLU A 109 24.26 7.70 8.11
CA GLU A 109 24.38 7.72 9.58
C GLU A 109 25.02 6.45 10.15
N SER A 110 24.92 5.32 9.46
CA SER A 110 25.53 4.06 9.90
C SER A 110 27.01 3.93 9.53
N ASN A 111 27.52 4.81 8.64
CA ASN A 111 28.92 4.84 8.20
C ASN A 111 29.72 5.99 8.83
N ASP A 112 29.05 6.86 9.60
CA ASP A 112 29.63 7.93 10.41
C ASP A 112 29.76 7.45 11.88
#